data_AF-A0A2M8TYZ2-F1
#
_entry.id   AF-A0A2M8TYZ2-F1
#
_cell.length_a   1.000
_cell.length_b   1.000
_cell.length_c   1.000
_cell.angle_alpha   90.00
_cell.angle_beta   90.00
_cell.angle_gamma   90.00
#
_symmetry.space_group_name_H-M   'P 1'
#
loop_
_entity.id
_entity.type
_entity.pdbx_description
1 polymer ?
#
loop_
_entity_poly.entity_id
_entity_poly.type
_entity_poly.pdbx_seq_one_letter_code
_entity_poly.pdbx_strand_id
1 'polypeptide(L)'
;MAQLHADPDDRAMAAEPKRGLLRRLFGGRRKKPAANHMGEVNGVGDHGDNSHLLDEHPEDADLIQTINGDEDMPAMAEPPRKRGFKHKIATFFRIIGLILWPPFLRGDLRTVNRRLLMAAWTIVLLVLAAAGGWLVTTGEKLAFLPGSEVVIGVGRLALPPEARLAPDQKSGAAAPPPAVGRLPSGLLVAPDPVLSEPSPRGIIPRIGTDGRQPWSAYARPFDEPATRPRLAIVLHEMGLNTQLTQLAAERLPPAITFAFNPYAPDLAKQVEMARTAGHEVLLGLPMEPFDYPASDPGPYTLLTSLSEQENARRFDWVLSRVPGYIGFSNLMGGKYTSSPEHMRVIAGKLKERGLMFVDARTAPRSVAARVVREGGGVYAFVNRQVDQQPTAQTIDARLEELERTARTGGVAIGSALPYPVTLDRLLAWTRGLEAKGIALAPVSAIANRQTPE
;
A
#
# COMPACT_ATOMS: atom_id res chain seq x y z
N MET A 1 -23.00 17.33 -67.35
CA MET A 1 -24.20 16.53 -67.10
C MET A 1 -23.91 15.09 -67.51
N ALA A 2 -24.30 14.14 -66.65
CA ALA A 2 -24.72 12.75 -66.90
C ALA A 2 -23.90 11.82 -67.84
N GLN A 3 -23.35 10.77 -67.22
CA GLN A 3 -23.62 9.32 -67.39
C GLN A 3 -23.83 8.64 -68.77
N LEU A 4 -23.45 7.34 -68.73
CA LEU A 4 -23.83 6.15 -69.55
C LEU A 4 -23.04 5.97 -70.86
N HIS A 5 -22.55 4.78 -71.24
CA HIS A 5 -23.16 3.45 -71.18
C HIS A 5 -22.12 2.29 -71.16
N ALA A 6 -22.59 1.12 -70.71
CA ALA A 6 -21.94 -0.18 -70.63
C ALA A 6 -21.89 -0.96 -71.97
N ASP A 7 -21.10 -2.05 -72.00
CA ASP A 7 -21.47 -3.29 -72.69
C ASP A 7 -20.80 -4.52 -71.99
N PRO A 8 -21.45 -5.71 -71.94
CA PRO A 8 -21.06 -6.91 -71.20
C PRO A 8 -20.63 -8.08 -72.11
N ASP A 9 -20.08 -9.15 -71.52
CA ASP A 9 -20.31 -10.50 -72.03
C ASP A 9 -20.16 -11.57 -70.92
N ASP A 10 -21.19 -12.43 -70.90
CA ASP A 10 -21.53 -13.64 -70.12
C ASP A 10 -20.52 -14.81 -70.36
N ARG A 11 -20.41 -15.97 -69.68
CA ARG A 11 -21.11 -16.68 -68.59
C ARG A 11 -20.35 -17.98 -68.20
N ALA A 12 -20.68 -18.47 -67.00
CA ALA A 12 -20.79 -19.89 -66.56
C ALA A 12 -19.54 -20.67 -66.11
N MET A 13 -19.53 -21.10 -64.83
CA MET A 13 -19.76 -22.50 -64.40
C MET A 13 -19.75 -22.61 -62.86
N ALA A 14 -20.50 -23.59 -62.35
CA ALA A 14 -20.91 -23.74 -60.95
C ALA A 14 -20.22 -24.92 -60.20
N ALA A 15 -20.37 -24.90 -58.86
CA ALA A 15 -20.66 -26.04 -57.95
C ALA A 15 -19.55 -27.03 -57.47
N GLU A 16 -19.22 -26.88 -56.15
CA GLU A 16 -19.35 -27.91 -55.06
C GLU A 16 -18.26 -29.00 -54.79
N PRO A 17 -18.29 -29.79 -53.65
CA PRO A 17 -17.28 -29.73 -52.56
C PRO A 17 -16.62 -31.09 -52.19
N LYS A 18 -15.57 -31.15 -51.34
CA LYS A 18 -15.13 -32.43 -50.69
C LYS A 18 -14.52 -32.32 -49.27
N ARG A 19 -14.75 -33.42 -48.54
CA ARG A 19 -14.66 -33.72 -47.11
C ARG A 19 -13.25 -34.18 -46.65
N GLY A 20 -13.08 -34.22 -45.31
CA GLY A 20 -11.84 -34.51 -44.58
C GLY A 20 -11.35 -35.97 -44.55
N LEU A 21 -10.27 -36.22 -43.78
CA LEU A 21 -10.02 -37.48 -43.08
C LEU A 21 -8.93 -37.38 -41.99
N LEU A 22 -9.14 -38.16 -40.94
CA LEU A 22 -8.32 -38.47 -39.75
C LEU A 22 -6.94 -39.10 -40.11
N ARG A 23 -5.93 -39.27 -39.24
CA ARG A 23 -5.93 -40.02 -37.97
C ARG A 23 -4.51 -40.05 -37.35
N ARG A 24 -4.47 -40.12 -36.01
CA ARG A 24 -3.32 -40.49 -35.15
C ARG A 24 -2.95 -42.00 -35.28
N LEU A 25 -1.70 -42.37 -34.96
CA LEU A 25 -1.25 -43.28 -33.86
C LEU A 25 0.04 -44.06 -34.16
N PHE A 26 0.71 -44.48 -33.06
CA PHE A 26 1.87 -45.37 -32.89
C PHE A 26 3.25 -44.70 -33.06
N GLY A 27 4.24 -44.81 -32.16
CA GLY A 27 4.48 -45.73 -31.05
C GLY A 27 5.85 -46.39 -31.24
N GLY A 28 6.84 -46.10 -30.39
CA GLY A 28 8.18 -46.72 -30.52
C GLY A 28 9.12 -46.47 -29.34
N ARG A 29 9.24 -47.47 -28.45
CA ARG A 29 10.28 -47.63 -27.41
C ARG A 29 11.64 -48.00 -28.04
N ARG A 30 12.76 -47.59 -27.40
CA ARG A 30 14.01 -48.36 -27.17
C ARG A 30 14.93 -47.54 -26.22
N LYS A 31 15.14 -47.96 -24.97
CA LYS A 31 16.17 -48.86 -24.38
C LYS A 31 17.57 -48.23 -24.20
N LYS A 32 17.99 -48.12 -22.93
CA LYS A 32 19.38 -47.99 -22.43
C LYS A 32 20.26 -49.16 -22.91
N PRO A 33 21.59 -49.01 -22.77
CA PRO A 33 22.33 -49.94 -21.92
C PRO A 33 23.24 -49.21 -20.89
N ALA A 34 23.74 -50.01 -19.94
CA ALA A 34 24.66 -49.64 -18.88
C ALA A 34 25.98 -50.42 -19.01
N ALA A 35 26.99 -49.96 -18.26
CA ALA A 35 28.13 -50.69 -17.67
C ALA A 35 29.55 -50.49 -18.28
N ASN A 36 30.39 -49.89 -17.43
CA ASN A 36 31.76 -50.24 -16.97
C ASN A 36 32.90 -50.55 -17.95
N HIS A 37 34.02 -49.82 -17.76
CA HIS A 37 35.41 -50.30 -17.50
C HIS A 37 36.19 -49.10 -16.91
N MET A 38 36.66 -49.12 -15.65
CA MET A 38 37.90 -49.72 -15.11
C MET A 38 39.18 -49.28 -15.85
N GLY A 39 40.05 -48.60 -15.09
CA GLY A 39 41.34 -48.04 -15.51
C GLY A 39 41.99 -47.32 -14.32
N GLU A 40 42.55 -48.14 -13.43
CA GLU A 40 43.33 -47.81 -12.23
C GLU A 40 44.78 -47.43 -12.60
N VAL A 41 45.56 -46.96 -11.61
CA VAL A 41 47.04 -47.07 -11.44
C VAL A 41 47.82 -45.74 -11.22
N ASN A 42 48.04 -45.46 -9.92
CA ASN A 42 49.30 -45.24 -9.17
C ASN A 42 50.07 -43.90 -9.00
N GLY A 43 50.45 -43.71 -7.72
CA GLY A 43 51.60 -42.98 -7.15
C GLY A 43 51.13 -41.98 -6.08
N VAL A 44 51.15 -42.16 -4.74
CA VAL A 44 52.01 -42.83 -3.72
C VAL A 44 53.41 -42.21 -3.54
N GLY A 45 53.67 -41.79 -2.28
CA GLY A 45 54.95 -41.36 -1.68
C GLY A 45 54.80 -39.95 -1.06
N ASP A 46 54.55 -39.70 0.23
CA ASP A 46 54.93 -40.25 1.54
C ASP A 46 56.16 -39.58 2.22
N HIS A 47 55.97 -39.36 3.54
CA HIS A 47 56.89 -39.11 4.65
C HIS A 47 57.43 -37.70 4.99
N GLY A 48 57.26 -37.36 6.27
CA GLY A 48 57.88 -36.22 6.95
C GLY A 48 57.30 -35.94 8.33
N ASP A 49 57.43 -36.91 9.24
CA ASP A 49 57.16 -36.85 10.68
C ASP A 49 58.00 -35.75 11.39
N ASN A 50 57.42 -35.07 12.39
CA ASN A 50 58.11 -34.89 13.67
C ASN A 50 57.18 -34.45 14.78
N SER A 51 57.38 -35.09 15.91
CA SER A 51 56.64 -34.95 17.15
C SER A 51 57.53 -34.39 18.26
N HIS A 52 56.86 -33.74 19.21
CA HIS A 52 57.08 -33.83 20.67
C HIS A 52 58.16 -33.00 21.42
N LEU A 53 57.67 -32.49 22.57
CA LEU A 53 58.31 -32.18 23.87
C LEU A 53 58.83 -30.74 24.08
N LEU A 54 58.68 -30.08 25.24
CA LEU A 54 57.84 -30.18 26.46
C LEU A 54 58.22 -28.96 27.37
N ASP A 55 57.62 -28.90 28.55
CA ASP A 55 57.80 -28.06 29.74
C ASP A 55 57.04 -26.73 29.82
N GLU A 56 55.96 -26.59 30.61
CA GLU A 56 55.72 -26.73 32.09
C GLU A 56 55.88 -25.37 32.81
N HIS A 57 54.78 -24.69 33.23
CA HIS A 57 54.00 -24.77 34.51
C HIS A 57 54.59 -23.87 35.65
N PRO A 58 53.90 -23.59 36.78
CA PRO A 58 52.64 -22.86 37.06
C PRO A 58 52.83 -21.76 38.16
N GLU A 59 51.73 -21.27 38.74
CA GLU A 59 51.51 -20.56 40.05
C GLU A 59 50.63 -19.30 39.83
N ASP A 60 49.51 -19.01 40.48
CA ASP A 60 48.82 -19.58 41.64
C ASP A 60 47.30 -19.28 41.56
N ALA A 61 46.52 -20.27 41.97
CA ALA A 61 45.18 -20.09 42.53
C ALA A 61 45.27 -20.51 44.00
N ASP A 62 44.87 -19.65 44.94
CA ASP A 62 44.07 -20.00 46.12
C ASP A 62 44.04 -18.87 47.14
N LEU A 63 42.83 -18.44 47.52
CA LEU A 63 42.45 -18.14 48.90
C LEU A 63 40.92 -17.95 49.05
N ILE A 64 40.26 -19.07 49.35
CA ILE A 64 39.35 -19.28 50.49
C ILE A 64 38.22 -18.25 50.75
N GLN A 65 37.00 -18.71 50.42
CA GLN A 65 35.82 -18.89 51.28
C GLN A 65 35.37 -17.81 52.31
N THR A 66 34.08 -17.47 52.16
CA THR A 66 33.01 -17.36 53.19
C THR A 66 33.13 -16.24 54.24
N ILE A 67 32.10 -15.39 54.32
CA ILE A 67 31.41 -14.97 55.56
C ILE A 67 30.02 -14.39 55.19
N ASN A 68 29.01 -14.92 55.86
CA ASN A 68 27.64 -14.40 55.96
C ASN A 68 27.56 -13.18 56.90
N GLY A 69 26.52 -12.37 56.77
CA GLY A 69 26.07 -11.38 57.77
C GLY A 69 25.94 -10.00 57.15
N ASP A 70 24.74 -9.60 56.72
CA ASP A 70 23.70 -8.93 57.53
C ASP A 70 24.00 -7.43 57.70
N GLU A 71 23.21 -6.58 57.03
CA GLU A 71 22.40 -5.51 57.66
C GLU A 71 21.69 -4.63 56.60
N ASP A 72 20.37 -4.71 56.66
CA ASP A 72 19.36 -3.62 56.58
C ASP A 72 19.25 -2.69 55.37
N MET A 73 18.10 -2.79 54.66
CA MET A 73 17.08 -1.72 54.50
C MET A 73 15.84 -2.24 53.69
N PRO A 74 14.64 -1.64 53.85
CA PRO A 74 13.40 -2.36 54.14
C PRO A 74 12.49 -2.69 52.95
N ALA A 75 11.64 -3.69 53.19
CA ALA A 75 10.57 -4.15 52.31
C ALA A 75 9.38 -3.18 52.22
N MET A 76 8.87 -2.95 51.01
CA MET A 76 7.53 -2.37 50.77
C MET A 76 6.80 -3.08 49.61
N ALA A 77 5.85 -3.93 50.02
CA ALA A 77 4.54 -4.27 49.46
C ALA A 77 4.38 -4.76 47.99
N GLU A 78 4.13 -6.06 47.85
CA GLU A 78 3.44 -6.67 46.70
C GLU A 78 1.97 -6.20 46.59
N PRO A 79 1.43 -5.98 45.38
CA PRO A 79 0.01 -5.64 45.21
C PRO A 79 -0.90 -6.88 45.34
N PRO A 80 -2.14 -6.73 45.85
CA PRO A 80 -2.98 -7.86 46.24
C PRO A 80 -3.52 -8.64 45.02
N ARG A 81 -3.38 -9.96 45.07
CA ARG A 81 -4.03 -10.93 44.17
C ARG A 81 -5.56 -10.83 44.30
N LYS A 82 -6.24 -10.25 43.28
CA LYS A 82 -7.71 -10.25 43.17
C LYS A 82 -8.27 -11.66 42.88
N ARG A 83 -8.39 -12.50 43.91
CA ARG A 83 -9.33 -13.64 43.93
C ARG A 83 -10.74 -13.09 44.18
N GLY A 84 -11.49 -12.83 43.11
CA GLY A 84 -12.90 -12.38 43.23
C GLY A 84 -13.64 -12.11 41.93
N PHE A 85 -12.94 -11.98 40.80
CA PHE A 85 -13.57 -11.61 39.53
C PHE A 85 -13.93 -12.80 38.63
N LYS A 86 -13.19 -13.91 38.73
CA LYS A 86 -13.43 -15.12 37.89
C LYS A 86 -14.77 -15.81 38.20
N HIS A 87 -15.25 -15.75 39.45
CA HIS A 87 -16.52 -16.39 39.82
C HIS A 87 -17.74 -15.55 39.38
N LYS A 88 -17.63 -14.22 39.34
CA LYS A 88 -18.71 -13.33 38.87
C LYS A 88 -18.86 -13.36 37.34
N ILE A 89 -17.75 -13.47 36.60
CA ILE A 89 -17.77 -13.65 35.14
C ILE A 89 -18.34 -15.02 34.76
N ALA A 90 -17.96 -16.09 35.47
CA ALA A 90 -18.48 -17.44 35.20
C ALA A 90 -19.99 -17.52 35.44
N THR A 91 -20.53 -16.88 36.49
CA THR A 91 -21.98 -16.84 36.74
C THR A 91 -22.72 -15.98 35.71
N PHE A 92 -22.13 -14.88 35.25
CA PHE A 92 -22.71 -14.01 34.22
C PHE A 92 -22.84 -14.73 32.86
N PHE A 93 -21.81 -15.45 32.42
CA PHE A 93 -21.87 -16.26 31.20
C PHE A 93 -22.78 -17.50 31.33
N ARG A 94 -22.99 -18.02 32.54
CA ARG A 94 -23.90 -19.14 32.79
C ARG A 94 -25.37 -18.73 32.70
N ILE A 95 -25.71 -17.49 33.09
CA ILE A 95 -27.06 -16.92 32.93
C ILE A 95 -27.33 -16.57 31.46
N ILE A 96 -26.37 -15.93 30.78
CA ILE A 96 -26.49 -15.61 29.34
C ILE A 96 -26.54 -16.89 28.49
N GLY A 97 -25.76 -17.91 28.83
CA GLY A 97 -25.80 -19.22 28.18
C GLY A 97 -27.15 -19.94 28.35
N LEU A 98 -27.87 -19.73 29.46
CA LEU A 98 -29.22 -20.29 29.66
C LEU A 98 -30.29 -19.57 28.83
N ILE A 99 -30.09 -18.28 28.52
CA ILE A 99 -31.03 -17.43 27.78
C ILE A 99 -30.83 -17.58 26.27
N LEU A 100 -29.58 -17.68 25.79
CA LEU A 100 -29.24 -17.84 24.37
C LEU A 100 -29.16 -19.30 23.91
N TRP A 101 -29.05 -20.26 24.84
CA TRP A 101 -28.99 -21.68 24.51
C TRP A 101 -29.80 -22.52 25.50
N PRO A 102 -31.12 -22.60 25.32
CA PRO A 102 -31.95 -23.37 26.24
C PRO A 102 -31.61 -24.88 26.20
N PRO A 103 -31.68 -25.61 27.33
CA PRO A 103 -31.29 -27.02 27.40
C PRO A 103 -32.08 -28.00 26.53
N PHE A 104 -33.16 -27.57 25.88
CA PHE A 104 -33.99 -28.40 25.01
C PHE A 104 -33.38 -28.68 23.63
N LEU A 105 -32.33 -27.95 23.22
CA LEU A 105 -31.64 -28.17 21.93
C LEU A 105 -30.70 -29.40 21.91
N ARG A 106 -30.65 -30.19 23.00
CA ARG A 106 -29.97 -31.50 23.04
C ARG A 106 -30.91 -32.70 22.89
N GLY A 107 -32.21 -32.46 22.70
CA GLY A 107 -33.21 -33.50 22.48
C GLY A 107 -33.69 -33.56 21.04
N ASP A 108 -34.05 -34.76 20.57
CA ASP A 108 -34.59 -35.02 19.24
C ASP A 108 -35.81 -34.12 18.94
N LEU A 109 -35.75 -33.37 17.85
CA LEU A 109 -36.72 -32.32 17.45
C LEU A 109 -38.14 -32.85 17.14
N ARG A 110 -38.37 -34.15 17.29
CA ARG A 110 -39.65 -34.82 17.01
C ARG A 110 -40.63 -34.84 18.19
N THR A 111 -40.23 -34.44 19.40
CA THR A 111 -41.08 -34.50 20.60
C THR A 111 -41.43 -33.14 21.21
N VAL A 112 -40.91 -32.03 20.67
CA VAL A 112 -41.16 -30.71 21.24
C VAL A 112 -42.54 -30.19 20.82
N ASN A 113 -43.42 -30.06 21.81
CA ASN A 113 -44.81 -29.65 21.62
C ASN A 113 -44.89 -28.23 21.03
N ARG A 114 -45.43 -28.08 19.81
CA ARG A 114 -45.50 -26.79 19.07
C ARG A 114 -46.07 -25.63 19.89
N ARG A 115 -46.99 -25.93 20.81
CA ARG A 115 -47.58 -24.93 21.73
C ARG A 115 -46.56 -24.34 22.70
N LEU A 116 -45.60 -25.13 23.16
CA LEU A 116 -44.55 -24.68 24.08
C LEU A 116 -43.54 -23.78 23.36
N LEU A 117 -43.22 -24.11 22.11
CA LEU A 117 -42.29 -23.35 21.29
C LEU A 117 -42.87 -21.99 20.89
N MET A 118 -44.17 -21.96 20.55
CA MET A 118 -44.91 -20.72 20.30
C MET A 118 -44.97 -19.83 21.56
N ALA A 119 -45.21 -20.42 22.74
CA ALA A 119 -45.24 -19.69 24.01
C ALA A 119 -43.87 -19.08 24.37
N ALA A 120 -42.77 -19.80 24.12
CA ALA A 120 -41.42 -19.28 24.34
C ALA A 120 -41.13 -18.09 23.42
N TRP A 121 -41.53 -18.16 22.15
CA TRP A 121 -41.33 -17.07 21.19
C TRP A 121 -42.18 -15.84 21.48
N THR A 122 -43.42 -15.99 21.95
CA THR A 122 -44.23 -14.83 22.38
C THR A 122 -43.62 -14.12 23.57
N ILE A 123 -43.02 -14.84 24.53
CA ILE A 123 -42.32 -14.21 25.67
C ILE A 123 -41.11 -13.39 25.18
N VAL A 124 -40.31 -13.93 24.26
CA VAL A 124 -39.16 -13.21 23.68
C VAL A 124 -39.62 -11.92 22.97
N LEU A 125 -40.68 -12.01 22.17
CA LEU A 125 -41.22 -10.84 21.47
C LEU A 125 -41.79 -9.79 22.43
N LEU A 126 -42.45 -10.20 23.52
CA LEU A 126 -42.93 -9.28 24.56
C LEU A 126 -41.79 -8.57 25.29
N VAL A 127 -40.69 -9.27 25.59
CA VAL A 127 -39.51 -8.67 26.22
C VAL A 127 -38.84 -7.66 25.29
N LEU A 128 -38.74 -7.96 23.99
CA LEU A 128 -38.18 -7.04 22.99
C LEU A 128 -39.08 -5.80 22.80
N ALA A 129 -40.40 -5.98 22.78
CA ALA A 129 -41.34 -4.87 22.70
C ALA A 129 -41.29 -3.97 23.95
N ALA A 130 -41.19 -4.58 25.15
CA ALA A 130 -41.02 -3.84 26.40
C ALA A 130 -39.68 -3.07 26.45
N ALA A 131 -38.59 -3.68 25.98
CA ALA A 131 -37.29 -3.02 25.90
C ALA A 131 -37.29 -1.86 24.88
N GLY A 132 -37.94 -2.04 23.73
CA GLY A 132 -38.13 -0.97 22.74
C GLY A 132 -38.99 0.18 23.26
N GLY A 133 -40.10 -0.12 23.93
CA GLY A 133 -40.98 0.88 24.56
C GLY A 133 -40.28 1.65 25.69
N TRP A 134 -39.46 0.97 26.50
CA TRP A 134 -38.64 1.61 27.53
C TRP A 134 -37.58 2.54 26.92
N LEU A 135 -36.94 2.15 25.82
CA LEU A 135 -35.92 2.97 25.16
C LEU A 135 -36.51 4.23 24.51
N VAL A 136 -37.70 4.12 23.90
CA VAL A 136 -38.40 5.26 23.27
C VAL A 136 -38.94 6.25 24.30
N THR A 137 -39.38 5.77 25.47
CA THR A 137 -39.94 6.64 26.53
C THR A 137 -38.89 7.27 27.44
N THR A 138 -37.68 6.69 27.53
CA THR A 138 -36.61 7.17 28.41
C THR A 138 -35.44 7.81 27.66
N GLY A 139 -35.37 7.66 26.33
CA GLY A 139 -34.28 8.18 25.49
C GLY A 139 -34.10 9.69 25.53
N GLU A 140 -35.18 10.47 25.75
CA GLU A 140 -35.09 11.92 25.91
C GLU A 140 -34.55 12.37 27.28
N LYS A 141 -34.43 11.47 28.28
CA LYS A 141 -33.98 11.80 29.65
C LYS A 141 -32.56 11.36 29.98
N LEU A 142 -31.80 10.84 29.01
CA LEU A 142 -30.39 10.44 29.20
C LEU A 142 -29.36 11.46 28.68
N ALA A 143 -29.81 12.63 28.20
CA ALA A 143 -28.93 13.71 27.75
C ALA A 143 -28.45 14.67 28.87
N PHE A 144 -28.66 14.34 30.14
CA PHE A 144 -28.22 15.19 31.25
C PHE A 144 -27.76 14.39 32.46
N LEU A 145 -26.45 14.13 32.55
CA LEU A 145 -25.78 13.90 33.82
C LEU A 145 -24.71 14.98 34.00
N PRO A 146 -24.81 15.83 35.05
CA PRO A 146 -23.80 16.82 35.38
C PRO A 146 -22.65 16.14 36.15
N GLY A 147 -21.40 16.53 35.85
CA GLY A 147 -20.23 16.14 36.64
C GLY A 147 -19.15 15.38 35.89
N SER A 148 -18.46 16.05 34.96
CA SER A 148 -17.01 15.89 34.78
C SER A 148 -16.47 17.19 34.18
N GLU A 149 -16.10 18.11 35.06
CA GLU A 149 -15.30 19.27 34.69
C GLU A 149 -13.90 18.80 34.31
N VAL A 150 -13.50 19.06 33.06
CA VAL A 150 -12.12 19.39 32.74
C VAL A 150 -12.15 20.82 32.25
N VAL A 151 -11.63 21.72 33.08
CA VAL A 151 -11.40 23.12 32.74
C VAL A 151 -10.35 23.18 31.63
N ILE A 152 -10.78 23.51 30.41
CA ILE A 152 -9.88 24.07 29.39
C ILE A 152 -10.31 25.52 29.21
N GLY A 153 -9.48 26.43 29.72
CA GLY A 153 -9.69 27.87 29.57
C GLY A 153 -9.73 28.25 28.09
N VAL A 154 -10.89 28.71 27.62
CA VAL A 154 -11.03 29.36 26.32
C VAL A 154 -10.59 30.81 26.49
N GLY A 155 -9.29 31.06 26.30
CA GLY A 155 -8.81 32.39 25.99
C GLY A 155 -9.32 32.80 24.61
N ARG A 156 -10.15 33.85 24.55
CA ARG A 156 -10.46 34.57 23.30
C ARG A 156 -9.16 35.07 22.67
N LEU A 157 -8.68 34.44 21.60
CA LEU A 157 -7.77 35.12 20.67
C LEU A 157 -8.61 36.07 19.81
N ALA A 158 -8.56 37.35 20.18
CA ALA A 158 -8.93 38.43 19.28
C ALA A 158 -7.97 38.41 18.08
N LEU A 159 -8.54 38.35 16.88
CA LEU A 159 -7.81 38.54 15.63
C LEU A 159 -7.22 39.97 15.62
N PRO A 160 -5.90 40.16 15.43
CA PRO A 160 -5.37 41.49 15.17
C PRO A 160 -5.84 41.95 13.78
N PRO A 161 -6.34 43.19 13.64
CA PRO A 161 -6.55 43.79 12.33
C PRO A 161 -5.18 44.14 11.73
N GLU A 162 -5.16 44.29 10.40
CA GLU A 162 -4.04 44.80 9.58
C GLU A 162 -3.14 43.75 8.89
N ALA A 163 -3.71 43.06 7.91
CA ALA A 163 -2.96 42.75 6.69
C ALA A 163 -2.74 44.06 5.90
N ARG A 164 -1.77 44.88 6.35
CA ARG A 164 -1.20 45.94 5.52
C ARG A 164 -0.27 45.29 4.50
N LEU A 165 -0.55 45.52 3.23
CA LEU A 165 0.34 45.28 2.10
C LEU A 165 1.74 45.82 2.43
N ALA A 166 2.75 44.94 2.46
CA ALA A 166 4.15 45.33 2.53
C ALA A 166 4.78 45.28 1.12
N PRO A 167 5.70 46.20 0.78
CA PRO A 167 6.03 46.58 -0.59
C PRO A 167 7.15 45.73 -1.22
N ASP A 168 7.22 45.84 -2.55
CA ASP A 168 8.23 45.30 -3.48
C ASP A 168 9.59 44.99 -2.85
N GLN A 169 9.94 43.70 -2.79
CA GLN A 169 11.33 43.28 -2.69
C GLN A 169 11.90 43.06 -4.09
N LYS A 170 12.88 43.91 -4.41
CA LYS A 170 13.67 43.94 -5.63
C LYS A 170 14.15 42.55 -6.05
N SER A 171 13.91 42.26 -7.33
CA SER A 171 14.53 41.18 -8.09
C SER A 171 16.06 41.31 -8.03
N GLY A 172 16.71 40.37 -7.35
CA GLY A 172 18.13 40.09 -7.50
C GLY A 172 18.30 38.95 -8.49
N ALA A 173 18.91 39.23 -9.63
CA ALA A 173 19.30 38.22 -10.62
C ALA A 173 20.29 37.23 -9.97
N ALA A 174 19.86 35.99 -9.76
CA ALA A 174 20.69 34.90 -9.27
C ALA A 174 21.19 34.04 -10.45
N ALA A 175 22.48 33.73 -10.43
CA ALA A 175 23.23 32.95 -11.40
C ALA A 175 22.57 31.57 -11.71
N PRO A 176 22.85 30.98 -12.89
CA PRO A 176 22.31 29.66 -13.24
C PRO A 176 22.74 28.61 -12.20
N PRO A 177 21.81 27.76 -11.72
CA PRO A 177 22.08 26.89 -10.59
C PRO A 177 23.07 25.75 -10.94
N PRO A 178 23.89 25.31 -9.96
CA PRO A 178 24.85 24.22 -10.13
C PRO A 178 24.12 22.90 -10.44
N ALA A 179 24.80 22.00 -11.18
CA ALA A 179 24.32 20.65 -11.44
C ALA A 179 23.92 19.97 -10.13
N VAL A 180 22.65 19.60 -10.01
CA VAL A 180 22.06 19.11 -8.77
C VAL A 180 22.57 17.70 -8.46
N GLY A 181 23.12 17.52 -7.26
CA GLY A 181 23.75 16.27 -6.82
C GLY A 181 22.76 15.11 -6.63
N ARG A 182 23.29 13.93 -6.33
CA ARG A 182 22.51 12.75 -5.92
C ARG A 182 22.67 12.53 -4.41
N LEU A 183 21.59 12.05 -3.78
CA LEU A 183 21.60 11.54 -2.42
C LEU A 183 22.43 10.24 -2.35
N PRO A 184 22.91 9.83 -1.17
CA PRO A 184 23.59 8.53 -0.99
C PRO A 184 22.76 7.33 -1.48
N SER A 185 21.44 7.46 -1.45
CA SER A 185 20.48 6.47 -1.97
C SER A 185 20.45 6.36 -3.51
N GLY A 186 21.18 7.22 -4.23
CA GLY A 186 21.19 7.34 -5.69
C GLY A 186 20.06 8.20 -6.28
N LEU A 187 19.08 8.60 -5.44
CA LEU A 187 18.02 9.53 -5.83
C LEU A 187 18.59 10.90 -6.17
N LEU A 188 18.04 11.53 -7.20
CA LEU A 188 18.35 12.92 -7.55
C LEU A 188 17.87 13.87 -6.44
N VAL A 189 18.68 14.86 -6.05
CA VAL A 189 18.24 15.89 -5.10
C VAL A 189 17.13 16.74 -5.77
N ALA A 190 16.10 17.08 -5.01
CA ALA A 190 14.97 17.86 -5.50
C ALA A 190 14.89 19.21 -4.77
N PRO A 191 14.46 20.30 -5.42
CA PRO A 191 14.14 20.37 -6.86
C PRO A 191 15.40 20.38 -7.74
N ASP A 192 15.40 19.61 -8.83
CA ASP A 192 16.31 19.83 -9.97
C ASP A 192 15.74 21.01 -10.81
N PRO A 193 16.50 22.11 -11.03
CA PRO A 193 16.11 23.26 -11.81
C PRO A 193 15.72 22.97 -13.27
N VAL A 194 16.25 21.91 -13.86
CA VAL A 194 15.91 21.50 -15.23
C VAL A 194 14.55 20.83 -15.26
N LEU A 195 14.17 20.13 -14.19
CA LEU A 195 12.91 19.38 -14.07
C LEU A 195 11.80 20.15 -13.36
N SER A 196 12.02 21.43 -13.10
CA SER A 196 11.16 22.26 -12.27
C SER A 196 10.98 23.64 -12.89
N GLU A 197 9.80 24.23 -12.75
CA GLU A 197 9.54 25.62 -13.14
C GLU A 197 8.73 26.36 -12.07
N PRO A 198 8.94 27.68 -11.92
CA PRO A 198 8.12 28.48 -11.02
C PRO A 198 6.70 28.63 -11.56
N SER A 199 5.72 28.58 -10.66
CA SER A 199 4.32 28.94 -10.92
C SER A 199 3.83 29.89 -9.81
N PRO A 200 2.68 30.58 -9.99
CA PRO A 200 2.11 31.42 -8.95
C PRO A 200 1.82 30.72 -7.61
N ARG A 201 1.74 29.38 -7.61
CA ARG A 201 1.41 28.57 -6.42
C ARG A 201 2.59 27.79 -5.85
N GLY A 202 3.79 27.96 -6.41
CA GLY A 202 4.98 27.21 -6.03
C GLY A 202 5.69 26.59 -7.24
N ILE A 203 6.68 25.75 -6.97
CA ILE A 203 7.45 25.08 -8.01
C ILE A 203 6.67 23.86 -8.51
N ILE A 204 6.52 23.73 -9.82
CA ILE A 204 5.84 22.61 -10.47
C ILE A 204 6.81 21.81 -11.35
N PRO A 205 6.56 20.51 -11.56
CA PRO A 205 7.40 19.70 -12.44
C PRO A 205 7.24 20.07 -13.91
N ARG A 206 8.31 19.87 -14.67
CA ARG A 206 8.33 19.97 -16.14
C ARG A 206 9.25 18.93 -16.73
N ILE A 207 9.06 18.63 -18.00
CA ILE A 207 10.07 17.93 -18.80
C ILE A 207 11.27 18.86 -18.98
N GLY A 208 12.45 18.31 -18.73
CA GLY A 208 13.71 19.02 -18.87
C GLY A 208 13.98 19.44 -20.31
N THR A 209 14.72 20.54 -20.49
CA THR A 209 15.25 20.91 -21.81
C THR A 209 16.18 19.84 -22.40
N ASP A 210 16.71 18.98 -21.54
CA ASP A 210 17.53 17.80 -21.87
C ASP A 210 16.69 16.54 -22.15
N GLY A 211 15.37 16.64 -22.14
CA GLY A 211 14.44 15.54 -22.36
C GLY A 211 14.22 14.63 -21.17
N ARG A 212 14.90 14.84 -20.03
CA ARG A 212 14.64 14.08 -18.81
C ARG A 212 13.21 14.35 -18.33
N GLN A 213 12.53 13.29 -17.89
CA GLN A 213 11.17 13.37 -17.38
C GLN A 213 11.19 13.15 -15.86
N PRO A 214 10.42 13.91 -15.06
CA PRO A 214 10.37 13.75 -13.61
C PRO A 214 10.11 12.31 -13.15
N TRP A 215 9.26 11.55 -13.86
CA TRP A 215 8.93 10.18 -13.46
C TRP A 215 10.13 9.23 -13.42
N SER A 216 11.11 9.41 -14.32
CA SER A 216 12.30 8.57 -14.40
C SER A 216 13.50 9.20 -13.72
N ALA A 217 13.60 10.53 -13.71
CA ALA A 217 14.74 11.23 -13.14
C ALA A 217 14.73 11.23 -11.60
N TYR A 218 13.55 11.34 -10.98
CA TYR A 218 13.39 11.23 -9.53
C TYR A 218 13.13 9.80 -9.04
N ALA A 219 13.11 8.82 -9.95
CA ALA A 219 12.92 7.42 -9.64
C ALA A 219 14.08 6.85 -8.81
N ARG A 220 13.76 5.88 -7.95
CA ARG A 220 14.77 5.11 -7.24
C ARG A 220 15.51 4.20 -8.24
N PRO A 221 16.85 4.21 -8.27
CA PRO A 221 17.62 3.25 -9.06
C PRO A 221 17.26 1.81 -8.70
N PHE A 222 17.14 0.95 -9.71
CA PHE A 222 16.75 -0.44 -9.52
C PHE A 222 17.42 -1.33 -10.56
N ASP A 223 18.40 -2.11 -10.10
CA ASP A 223 19.31 -2.87 -10.95
C ASP A 223 19.15 -4.39 -10.72
N GLU A 224 17.92 -4.89 -10.85
CA GLU A 224 17.64 -6.34 -10.83
C GLU A 224 17.28 -6.86 -12.23
N PRO A 225 17.70 -8.10 -12.58
CA PRO A 225 17.39 -8.72 -13.85
C PRO A 225 15.90 -8.69 -14.17
N ALA A 226 15.56 -8.40 -15.43
CA ALA A 226 14.16 -8.37 -15.88
C ALA A 226 13.45 -9.73 -15.79
N THR A 227 14.21 -10.83 -15.63
CA THR A 227 13.72 -12.20 -15.48
C THR A 227 13.24 -12.51 -14.07
N ARG A 228 13.63 -11.72 -13.06
CA ARG A 228 13.19 -11.92 -11.68
C ARG A 228 11.82 -11.27 -11.47
N PRO A 229 10.83 -11.98 -10.90
CA PRO A 229 9.54 -11.39 -10.55
C PRO A 229 9.72 -10.13 -9.70
N ARG A 230 9.08 -9.03 -10.09
CA ARG A 230 9.15 -7.75 -9.36
C ARG A 230 7.88 -7.52 -8.57
N LEU A 231 8.02 -7.08 -7.34
CA LEU A 231 6.89 -6.73 -6.50
C LEU A 231 7.14 -5.36 -5.88
N ALA A 232 6.21 -4.43 -6.06
CA ALA A 232 6.26 -3.11 -5.42
C ALA A 232 5.15 -2.95 -4.38
N ILE A 233 5.43 -2.16 -3.34
CA ILE A 233 4.42 -1.70 -2.38
C ILE A 233 4.36 -0.18 -2.45
N VAL A 234 3.15 0.36 -2.57
CA VAL A 234 2.85 1.79 -2.42
C VAL A 234 2.16 2.01 -1.09
N LEU A 235 2.76 2.78 -0.19
CA LEU A 235 2.11 3.25 1.03
C LEU A 235 1.42 4.58 0.75
N HIS A 236 0.09 4.61 0.86
CA HIS A 236 -0.75 5.78 0.63
C HIS A 236 -0.97 6.59 1.91
N GLU A 237 -1.49 7.81 1.74
CA GLU A 237 -1.83 8.71 2.85
C GLU A 237 -0.65 9.05 3.76
N MET A 238 0.56 8.97 3.23
CA MET A 238 1.77 9.37 3.95
C MET A 238 1.71 10.87 4.25
N GLY A 239 2.29 11.28 5.36
CA GLY A 239 2.33 12.68 5.80
C GLY A 239 1.21 13.10 6.75
N LEU A 240 0.04 12.43 6.74
CA LEU A 240 -1.06 12.77 7.66
C LEU A 240 -0.72 12.49 9.12
N ASN A 241 0.02 11.41 9.37
CA ASN A 241 0.62 11.13 10.67
C ASN A 241 2.14 11.18 10.53
N THR A 242 2.74 12.26 11.03
CA THR A 242 4.18 12.51 10.90
C THR A 242 5.01 11.42 11.61
N GLN A 243 4.57 10.93 12.78
CA GLN A 243 5.31 9.89 13.50
C GLN A 243 5.31 8.56 12.75
N LEU A 244 4.17 8.14 12.19
CA LEU A 244 4.10 6.90 11.39
C LEU A 244 4.84 7.05 10.06
N THR A 245 4.82 8.24 9.45
CA THR A 245 5.58 8.53 8.23
C THR A 245 7.08 8.43 8.48
N GLN A 246 7.56 9.02 9.58
CA GLN A 246 8.97 8.92 10.00
C GLN A 246 9.35 7.47 10.31
N LEU A 247 8.55 6.77 11.10
CA LEU A 247 8.77 5.36 11.44
C LEU A 247 8.87 4.47 10.19
N ALA A 248 7.98 4.69 9.22
CA ALA A 248 7.99 3.97 7.95
C ALA A 248 9.27 4.28 7.16
N ALA A 249 9.66 5.55 7.05
CA ALA A 249 10.88 5.98 6.34
C ALA A 249 12.16 5.39 6.96
N GLU A 250 12.21 5.27 8.28
CA GLU A 250 13.39 4.76 8.99
C GLU A 250 13.51 3.22 8.93
N ARG A 251 12.37 2.52 8.94
CA ARG A 251 12.38 1.05 9.14
C ARG A 251 12.13 0.25 7.88
N LEU A 252 11.35 0.76 6.93
CA LEU A 252 10.99 0.00 5.75
C LEU A 252 12.12 0.04 4.71
N PRO A 253 12.28 -1.03 3.90
CA PRO A 253 13.22 -0.99 2.80
C PRO A 253 12.91 0.17 1.85
N PRO A 254 13.93 0.90 1.37
CA PRO A 254 13.73 2.10 0.54
C PRO A 254 13.13 1.80 -0.85
N ALA A 255 13.00 0.52 -1.23
CA ALA A 255 12.26 0.10 -2.41
C ALA A 255 10.74 0.27 -2.27
N ILE A 256 10.19 0.44 -1.06
CA ILE A 256 8.77 0.78 -0.87
C ILE A 256 8.56 2.23 -1.28
N THR A 257 7.55 2.49 -2.12
CA THR A 257 7.19 3.82 -2.62
C THR A 257 6.18 4.49 -1.70
N PHE A 258 6.35 5.77 -1.41
CA PHE A 258 5.42 6.54 -0.57
C PHE A 258 4.57 7.48 -1.41
N ALA A 259 3.25 7.36 -1.34
CA ALA A 259 2.28 8.31 -1.88
C ALA A 259 1.80 9.24 -0.76
N PHE A 260 2.27 10.49 -0.79
CA PHE A 260 1.93 11.48 0.23
C PHE A 260 0.55 12.09 -0.01
N ASN A 261 -0.20 12.34 1.05
CA ASN A 261 -1.42 13.11 0.96
C ASN A 261 -1.06 14.60 0.71
N PRO A 262 -1.66 15.28 -0.28
CA PRO A 262 -1.31 16.67 -0.62
C PRO A 262 -1.69 17.71 0.44
N TYR A 263 -2.52 17.31 1.42
CA TYR A 263 -2.95 18.11 2.56
C TYR A 263 -2.12 17.86 3.82
N ALA A 264 -1.10 17.00 3.76
CA ALA A 264 -0.25 16.72 4.91
C ALA A 264 0.41 18.00 5.46
N PRO A 265 0.46 18.18 6.79
CA PRO A 265 1.22 19.26 7.41
C PRO A 265 2.72 19.08 7.12
N ASP A 266 3.47 20.17 6.99
CA ASP A 266 4.92 20.15 6.72
C ASP A 266 5.34 19.21 5.58
N LEU A 267 4.49 19.05 4.56
CA LEU A 267 4.65 18.07 3.48
C LEU A 267 6.05 18.09 2.85
N ALA A 268 6.60 19.28 2.58
CA ALA A 268 7.94 19.42 1.99
C ALA A 268 9.03 18.75 2.85
N LYS A 269 9.00 18.98 4.16
CA LYS A 269 9.95 18.38 5.12
C LYS A 269 9.78 16.87 5.19
N GLN A 270 8.54 16.38 5.19
CA GLN A 270 8.28 14.94 5.24
C GLN A 270 8.69 14.21 3.95
N VAL A 271 8.51 14.84 2.78
CA VAL A 271 8.97 14.32 1.49
C VAL A 271 10.50 14.32 1.42
N GLU A 272 11.16 15.39 1.85
CA GLU A 272 12.62 15.46 1.90
C GLU A 272 13.21 14.36 2.80
N MET A 273 12.61 14.14 3.98
CA MET A 273 12.98 13.05 4.89
C MET A 273 12.84 11.69 4.21
N ALA A 274 11.69 11.39 3.58
CA ALA A 274 11.47 10.11 2.90
C ALA A 274 12.46 9.89 1.74
N ARG A 275 12.73 10.93 0.94
CA ARG A 275 13.72 10.87 -0.15
C ARG A 275 15.13 10.68 0.37
N THR A 276 15.48 11.35 1.47
CA THR A 276 16.79 11.18 2.15
C THR A 276 16.97 9.74 2.64
N ALA A 277 15.92 9.13 3.18
CA ALA A 277 15.88 7.70 3.52
C ALA A 277 15.90 6.77 2.29
N GLY A 278 15.76 7.31 1.07
CA GLY A 278 15.90 6.58 -0.19
C GLY A 278 14.59 6.12 -0.82
N HIS A 279 13.45 6.51 -0.26
CA HIS A 279 12.13 6.16 -0.80
C HIS A 279 11.80 6.97 -2.04
N GLU A 280 11.22 6.27 -3.03
CA GLU A 280 10.56 6.90 -4.15
C GLU A 280 9.24 7.54 -3.70
N VAL A 281 8.90 8.70 -4.27
CA VAL A 281 7.77 9.52 -3.82
C VAL A 281 6.76 9.73 -4.94
N LEU A 282 5.49 9.49 -4.63
CA LEU A 282 4.30 9.90 -5.37
C LEU A 282 3.54 10.95 -4.55
N LEU A 283 2.66 11.70 -5.22
CA LEU A 283 1.69 12.56 -4.58
C LEU A 283 0.27 12.01 -4.77
N GLY A 284 -0.57 12.09 -3.76
CA GLY A 284 -1.99 11.77 -3.83
C GLY A 284 -2.71 12.79 -4.68
N LEU A 285 -3.52 12.34 -5.65
CA LEU A 285 -4.38 13.20 -6.46
C LEU A 285 -5.84 13.02 -6.01
N PRO A 286 -6.41 13.99 -5.27
CA PRO A 286 -7.79 13.95 -4.79
C PRO A 286 -8.76 13.85 -5.97
N MET A 287 -9.56 12.80 -6.04
CA MET A 287 -10.48 12.53 -7.15
C MET A 287 -11.84 12.06 -6.65
N GLU A 288 -12.90 12.38 -7.39
CA GLU A 288 -14.28 12.09 -7.01
C GLU A 288 -14.56 10.59 -6.75
N PRO A 289 -14.97 10.19 -5.53
CA PRO A 289 -15.54 8.88 -5.26
C PRO A 289 -17.01 8.79 -5.72
N PHE A 290 -17.61 7.59 -5.68
CA PHE A 290 -19.01 7.42 -6.10
C PHE A 290 -20.03 8.07 -5.16
N ASP A 291 -19.69 8.19 -3.89
CA ASP A 291 -20.54 8.69 -2.81
C ASP A 291 -20.23 10.16 -2.45
N TYR A 292 -19.53 10.91 -3.30
CA TYR A 292 -19.28 12.33 -3.08
C TYR A 292 -20.61 13.12 -2.98
N PRO A 293 -20.75 14.06 -2.02
CA PRO A 293 -19.75 14.54 -1.06
C PRO A 293 -19.73 13.82 0.30
N ALA A 294 -20.44 12.70 0.48
CA ALA A 294 -20.44 11.99 1.77
C ALA A 294 -19.03 11.49 2.14
N SER A 295 -18.27 11.03 1.15
CA SER A 295 -16.82 10.88 1.25
C SER A 295 -16.14 12.00 0.46
N ASP A 296 -15.40 12.86 1.15
CA ASP A 296 -14.72 14.02 0.56
C ASP A 296 -13.18 13.88 0.67
N PRO A 297 -12.46 13.69 -0.45
CA PRO A 297 -11.00 13.67 -0.48
C PRO A 297 -10.33 15.02 -0.16
N GLY A 298 -11.09 16.12 -0.10
CA GLY A 298 -10.62 17.45 0.26
C GLY A 298 -10.99 18.54 -0.77
N PRO A 299 -10.66 19.81 -0.48
CA PRO A 299 -11.16 20.97 -1.23
C PRO A 299 -10.71 21.05 -2.70
N TYR A 300 -9.61 20.41 -3.06
CA TYR A 300 -9.09 20.37 -4.44
C TYR A 300 -9.39 19.04 -5.15
N THR A 301 -10.44 18.33 -4.73
CA THR A 301 -10.91 17.11 -5.41
C THR A 301 -11.27 17.38 -6.87
N LEU A 302 -10.72 16.61 -7.79
CA LEU A 302 -11.15 16.64 -9.19
C LEU A 302 -12.54 16.01 -9.30
N LEU A 303 -13.51 16.76 -9.85
CA LEU A 303 -14.91 16.33 -9.94
C LEU A 303 -15.36 16.25 -11.39
N THR A 304 -16.16 15.23 -11.72
CA THR A 304 -16.73 15.07 -13.07
C THR A 304 -17.85 16.06 -13.37
N SER A 305 -18.32 16.80 -12.38
CA SER A 305 -19.31 17.87 -12.52
C SER A 305 -18.69 19.25 -12.80
N LEU A 306 -17.38 19.38 -12.63
CA LEU A 306 -16.67 20.64 -12.84
C LEU A 306 -16.15 20.75 -14.27
N SER A 307 -16.01 21.99 -14.74
CA SER A 307 -15.37 22.25 -16.03
C SER A 307 -13.90 21.81 -16.02
N GLU A 308 -13.36 21.52 -17.20
CA GLU A 308 -11.94 21.19 -17.35
C GLU A 308 -11.03 22.28 -16.79
N GLN A 309 -11.41 23.56 -16.94
CA GLN A 309 -10.63 24.68 -16.43
C GLN A 309 -10.59 24.70 -14.89
N GLU A 310 -11.69 24.38 -14.22
CA GLU A 310 -11.71 24.30 -12.76
C GLU A 310 -10.93 23.08 -12.26
N ASN A 311 -11.09 21.92 -12.90
CA ASN A 311 -10.27 20.75 -12.59
C ASN A 311 -8.78 21.02 -12.85
N ALA A 312 -8.43 21.78 -13.89
CA ALA A 312 -7.05 22.21 -14.13
C ALA A 312 -6.52 23.09 -13.00
N ARG A 313 -7.30 24.07 -12.52
CA ARG A 313 -6.90 24.90 -11.37
C ARG A 313 -6.64 24.06 -10.12
N ARG A 314 -7.47 23.04 -9.87
CA ARG A 314 -7.31 22.11 -8.75
C ARG A 314 -6.07 21.25 -8.92
N PHE A 315 -5.87 20.69 -10.11
CA PHE A 315 -4.67 19.92 -10.44
C PHE A 315 -3.39 20.75 -10.27
N ASP A 316 -3.37 22.01 -10.71
CA ASP A 316 -2.23 22.92 -10.56
C ASP A 316 -1.90 23.20 -9.09
N TRP A 317 -2.91 23.23 -8.21
CA TRP A 317 -2.66 23.34 -6.77
C TRP A 317 -2.00 22.08 -6.20
N VAL A 318 -2.43 20.89 -6.64
CA VAL A 318 -1.80 19.63 -6.21
C VAL A 318 -0.38 19.51 -6.80
N LEU A 319 -0.16 19.96 -8.05
CA LEU A 319 1.15 19.96 -8.68
C LEU A 319 2.19 20.77 -7.90
N SER A 320 1.78 21.89 -7.31
CA SER A 320 2.68 22.86 -6.67
C SER A 320 2.99 22.57 -5.20
N ARG A 321 2.49 21.46 -4.65
CA ARG A 321 2.61 21.17 -3.22
C ARG A 321 4.05 20.95 -2.75
N VAL A 322 4.85 20.22 -3.54
CA VAL A 322 6.22 19.84 -3.19
C VAL A 322 6.94 19.34 -4.45
N PRO A 323 8.26 19.58 -4.66
CA PRO A 323 9.00 18.99 -5.77
C PRO A 323 9.45 17.53 -5.49
N GLY A 324 10.02 16.87 -6.50
CA GLY A 324 10.74 15.61 -6.30
C GLY A 324 9.87 14.35 -6.21
N TYR A 325 8.62 14.40 -6.64
CA TYR A 325 7.79 13.21 -6.84
C TYR A 325 7.84 12.77 -8.31
N ILE A 326 7.63 11.47 -8.54
CA ILE A 326 7.70 10.86 -9.89
C ILE A 326 6.35 10.85 -10.61
N GLY A 327 5.27 11.06 -9.87
CA GLY A 327 3.92 10.98 -10.42
C GLY A 327 2.84 11.05 -9.36
N PHE A 328 1.63 10.72 -9.78
CA PHE A 328 0.46 10.73 -8.93
C PHE A 328 -0.11 9.34 -8.71
N SER A 329 -0.75 9.15 -7.56
CA SER A 329 -1.71 8.08 -7.37
C SER A 329 -3.04 8.66 -6.92
N ASN A 330 -4.17 8.13 -7.39
CA ASN A 330 -5.47 8.68 -6.99
C ASN A 330 -5.73 8.47 -5.49
N LEU A 331 -6.12 9.56 -4.83
CA LEU A 331 -6.74 9.54 -3.52
C LEU A 331 -8.25 9.40 -3.72
N MET A 332 -8.80 8.25 -3.34
CA MET A 332 -10.17 7.83 -3.66
C MET A 332 -10.40 7.76 -5.18
N GLY A 333 -11.32 8.54 -5.75
CA GLY A 333 -11.44 8.66 -7.21
C GLY A 333 -12.23 7.59 -7.95
N GLY A 334 -13.00 6.75 -7.26
CA GLY A 334 -13.70 5.64 -7.91
C GLY A 334 -14.60 6.07 -9.08
N LYS A 335 -15.28 7.21 -8.97
CA LYS A 335 -16.12 7.77 -10.03
C LYS A 335 -15.27 8.42 -11.13
N TYR A 336 -14.29 9.23 -10.76
CA TYR A 336 -13.43 9.93 -11.70
C TYR A 336 -12.61 8.97 -12.56
N THR A 337 -11.95 7.99 -11.94
CA THR A 337 -11.12 6.96 -12.61
C THR A 337 -11.94 6.01 -13.47
N SER A 338 -13.25 5.90 -13.25
CA SER A 338 -14.17 5.14 -14.11
C SER A 338 -14.67 5.95 -15.31
N SER A 339 -14.29 7.24 -15.45
CA SER A 339 -14.70 8.09 -16.56
C SER A 339 -13.56 8.26 -17.59
N PRO A 340 -13.68 7.67 -18.81
CA PRO A 340 -12.65 7.82 -19.84
C PRO A 340 -12.44 9.26 -20.28
N GLU A 341 -13.51 10.06 -20.35
CA GLU A 341 -13.46 11.48 -20.73
C GLU A 341 -12.57 12.30 -19.80
N HIS A 342 -12.86 12.23 -18.51
CA HIS A 342 -12.11 12.96 -17.49
C HIS A 342 -10.68 12.45 -17.36
N MET A 343 -10.48 11.13 -17.43
CA MET A 343 -9.14 10.55 -17.40
C MET A 343 -8.28 10.92 -18.61
N ARG A 344 -8.86 11.17 -19.80
CA ARG A 344 -8.07 11.63 -20.96
C ARG A 344 -7.47 13.01 -20.72
N VAL A 345 -8.23 13.93 -20.11
CA VAL A 345 -7.75 15.27 -19.77
C VAL A 345 -6.57 15.19 -18.80
N ILE A 346 -6.70 14.38 -17.74
CA ILE A 346 -5.63 14.19 -16.76
C ILE A 346 -4.43 13.46 -17.37
N ALA A 347 -4.64 12.45 -18.21
CA ALA A 347 -3.57 11.75 -18.90
C ALA A 347 -2.73 12.71 -19.78
N GLY A 348 -3.39 13.64 -20.49
CA GLY A 348 -2.72 14.69 -21.25
C GLY A 348 -1.83 15.57 -20.36
N LYS A 349 -2.38 16.08 -19.25
CA LYS A 349 -1.63 16.91 -18.29
C LYS A 349 -0.44 16.19 -17.67
N LEU A 350 -0.60 14.91 -17.32
CA LEU A 350 0.49 14.11 -16.76
C LEU A 350 1.63 13.92 -17.78
N LYS A 351 1.27 13.63 -19.03
CA LYS A 351 2.23 13.48 -20.13
C LYS A 351 2.99 14.78 -20.40
N GLU A 352 2.30 15.92 -20.45
CA GLU A 352 2.91 17.25 -20.61
C GLU A 352 3.95 17.55 -19.52
N ARG A 353 3.71 17.04 -18.30
CA ARG A 353 4.58 17.25 -17.14
C ARG A 353 5.64 16.16 -16.97
N GLY A 354 5.64 15.11 -17.80
CA GLY A 354 6.54 13.97 -17.68
C GLY A 354 6.36 13.20 -16.37
N LEU A 355 5.11 13.06 -15.93
CA LEU A 355 4.73 12.37 -14.70
C LEU A 355 4.02 11.05 -15.02
N MET A 356 4.20 10.07 -14.15
CA MET A 356 3.44 8.82 -14.23
C MET A 356 2.12 8.87 -13.44
N PHE A 357 1.22 7.96 -13.76
CA PHE A 357 0.01 7.69 -12.97
C PHE A 357 0.03 6.28 -12.40
N VAL A 358 -0.16 6.15 -11.09
CA VAL A 358 -0.39 4.87 -10.42
C VAL A 358 -1.87 4.79 -10.05
N ASP A 359 -2.62 4.00 -10.80
CA ASP A 359 -4.02 3.73 -10.49
C ASP A 359 -4.13 2.86 -9.23
N ALA A 360 -4.62 3.43 -8.14
CA ALA A 360 -4.85 2.73 -6.87
C ALA A 360 -5.98 1.69 -6.94
N ARG A 361 -6.72 1.63 -8.06
CA ARG A 361 -7.85 0.74 -8.34
C ARG A 361 -8.90 0.75 -7.23
N THR A 362 -9.26 1.94 -6.76
CA THR A 362 -10.35 2.16 -5.79
C THR A 362 -11.73 1.82 -6.36
N ALA A 363 -11.84 1.63 -7.68
CA ALA A 363 -13.01 1.10 -8.36
C ALA A 363 -12.63 -0.10 -9.24
N PRO A 364 -13.40 -1.22 -9.23
CA PRO A 364 -13.15 -2.36 -10.11
C PRO A 364 -13.19 -2.04 -11.61
N ARG A 365 -13.93 -0.99 -11.99
CA ARG A 365 -14.10 -0.53 -13.38
C ARG A 365 -13.24 0.70 -13.72
N SER A 366 -12.18 0.95 -12.94
CA SER A 366 -11.24 2.02 -13.29
C SER A 366 -10.68 1.81 -14.69
N VAL A 367 -10.74 2.86 -15.50
CA VAL A 367 -10.14 2.90 -16.85
C VAL A 367 -8.82 3.64 -16.86
N ALA A 368 -8.37 4.15 -15.71
CA ALA A 368 -7.29 5.13 -15.62
C ALA A 368 -5.97 4.62 -16.24
N ALA A 369 -5.52 3.42 -15.85
CA ALA A 369 -4.29 2.83 -16.40
C ALA A 369 -4.36 2.64 -17.92
N ARG A 370 -5.51 2.18 -18.46
CA ARG A 370 -5.71 1.99 -19.89
C ARG A 370 -5.71 3.32 -20.64
N VAL A 371 -6.42 4.33 -20.13
CA VAL A 371 -6.50 5.66 -20.76
C VAL A 371 -5.15 6.38 -20.74
N VAL A 372 -4.39 6.29 -19.64
CA VAL A 372 -3.03 6.85 -19.56
C VAL A 372 -2.10 6.16 -20.57
N ARG A 373 -2.18 4.83 -20.71
CA ARG A 373 -1.46 4.07 -21.74
C ARG A 373 -1.82 4.54 -23.16
N GLU A 374 -3.10 4.62 -23.47
CA GLU A 374 -3.62 5.04 -24.79
C GLU A 374 -3.17 6.46 -25.16
N GLY A 375 -3.05 7.36 -24.16
CA GLY A 375 -2.51 8.71 -24.34
C GLY A 375 -0.97 8.75 -24.53
N GLY A 376 -0.28 7.62 -24.44
CA GLY A 376 1.19 7.54 -24.46
C GLY A 376 1.85 8.06 -23.18
N GLY A 377 1.12 8.05 -22.07
CA GLY A 377 1.64 8.35 -20.73
C GLY A 377 2.25 7.11 -20.06
N VAL A 378 2.89 7.34 -18.92
CA VAL A 378 3.48 6.27 -18.09
C VAL A 378 2.49 5.87 -17.01
N TYR A 379 2.22 4.57 -16.91
CA TYR A 379 1.21 4.06 -15.99
C TYR A 379 1.71 2.87 -15.17
N ALA A 380 1.05 2.67 -14.03
CA ALA A 380 1.04 1.43 -13.28
C ALA A 380 -0.32 1.29 -12.59
N PHE A 381 -0.67 0.11 -12.09
CA PHE A 381 -1.88 -0.08 -11.30
C PHE A 381 -1.69 -1.05 -10.15
N VAL A 382 -2.38 -0.79 -9.04
CA VAL A 382 -2.39 -1.64 -7.86
C VAL A 382 -3.17 -2.92 -8.16
N ASN A 383 -2.56 -4.08 -7.92
CA ASN A 383 -3.23 -5.37 -8.01
C ASN A 383 -4.08 -5.67 -6.77
N ARG A 384 -3.60 -5.27 -5.58
CA ARG A 384 -4.26 -5.56 -4.31
C ARG A 384 -3.91 -4.52 -3.25
N GLN A 385 -4.93 -4.01 -2.56
CA GLN A 385 -4.73 -3.38 -1.26
C GLN A 385 -4.58 -4.47 -0.18
N VAL A 386 -3.45 -4.48 0.53
CA VAL A 386 -3.10 -5.59 1.44
C VAL A 386 -3.78 -5.47 2.80
N ASP A 387 -4.19 -4.27 3.19
CA ASP A 387 -4.67 -3.96 4.53
C ASP A 387 -6.10 -3.41 4.57
N GLN A 388 -6.90 -3.73 3.56
CA GLN A 388 -8.34 -3.40 3.57
C GLN A 388 -9.03 -3.86 4.87
N GLN A 389 -8.57 -4.98 5.42
CA GLN A 389 -8.77 -5.34 6.82
C GLN A 389 -7.39 -5.33 7.49
N PRO A 390 -7.11 -4.40 8.42
CA PRO A 390 -5.78 -4.25 8.99
C PRO A 390 -5.56 -5.23 10.14
N THR A 391 -5.52 -6.53 9.84
CA THR A 391 -5.14 -7.59 10.77
C THR A 391 -3.93 -8.33 10.22
N ALA A 392 -3.07 -8.84 11.10
CA ALA A 392 -1.86 -9.55 10.67
C ALA A 392 -2.18 -10.70 9.70
N GLN A 393 -3.18 -11.52 10.02
CA GLN A 393 -3.59 -12.67 9.21
C GLN A 393 -4.06 -12.27 7.82
N THR A 394 -4.92 -11.23 7.72
CA THR A 394 -5.44 -10.78 6.42
C THR A 394 -4.35 -10.14 5.58
N ILE A 395 -3.47 -9.35 6.18
CA ILE A 395 -2.34 -8.71 5.49
C ILE A 395 -1.39 -9.77 4.93
N ASP A 396 -0.99 -10.75 5.74
CA ASP A 396 -0.10 -11.83 5.30
C ASP A 396 -0.70 -12.61 4.12
N ALA A 397 -1.98 -12.97 4.20
CA ALA A 397 -2.68 -13.65 3.12
C ALA A 397 -2.70 -12.84 1.82
N ARG A 398 -2.88 -11.50 1.89
CA ARG A 398 -2.84 -10.63 0.71
C ARG A 398 -1.43 -10.44 0.16
N LEU A 399 -0.42 -10.42 1.02
CA LEU A 399 0.98 -10.38 0.58
C LEU A 399 1.36 -11.68 -0.16
N GLU A 400 0.92 -12.84 0.32
CA GLU A 400 1.08 -14.12 -0.39
C GLU A 400 0.33 -14.16 -1.72
N GLU A 401 -0.86 -13.55 -1.81
CA GLU A 401 -1.56 -13.37 -3.08
C GLU A 401 -0.75 -12.52 -4.06
N LEU A 402 -0.17 -11.41 -3.60
CA LEU A 402 0.69 -10.56 -4.43
C LEU A 402 1.94 -11.27 -4.91
N GLU A 403 2.57 -12.09 -4.06
CA GLU A 403 3.69 -12.95 -4.47
C GLU A 403 3.29 -13.88 -5.61
N ARG A 404 2.12 -14.53 -5.51
CA ARG A 404 1.58 -15.38 -6.57
C ARG A 404 1.35 -14.59 -7.86
N THR A 405 0.76 -13.39 -7.77
CA THR A 405 0.57 -12.50 -8.92
C THR A 405 1.90 -12.11 -9.57
N ALA A 406 2.93 -11.78 -8.78
CA ALA A 406 4.24 -11.42 -9.30
C ALA A 406 4.91 -12.61 -10.00
N ARG A 407 4.78 -13.83 -9.46
CA ARG A 407 5.35 -15.03 -10.08
C ARG A 407 4.70 -15.39 -11.40
N THR A 408 3.38 -15.26 -11.51
CA THR A 408 2.64 -15.63 -12.73
C THR A 408 2.67 -14.53 -13.79
N GLY A 409 2.54 -13.26 -13.39
CA GLY A 409 2.51 -12.10 -14.29
C GLY A 409 3.86 -11.39 -14.46
N GLY A 410 4.91 -11.84 -13.78
CA GLY A 410 6.25 -11.21 -13.75
C GLY A 410 6.33 -9.94 -12.90
N VAL A 411 5.20 -9.24 -12.67
CA VAL A 411 5.13 -8.04 -11.84
C VAL A 411 3.84 -8.01 -11.00
N ALA A 412 3.91 -7.42 -9.80
CA ALA A 412 2.72 -7.07 -9.03
C ALA A 412 2.94 -5.82 -8.17
N ILE A 413 1.87 -5.06 -7.94
CA ILE A 413 1.86 -3.89 -7.06
C ILE A 413 0.83 -4.09 -5.96
N GLY A 414 1.29 -4.03 -4.72
CA GLY A 414 0.43 -3.88 -3.54
C GLY A 414 0.27 -2.43 -3.14
N SER A 415 -0.86 -2.09 -2.53
CA SER A 415 -1.02 -0.84 -1.80
C SER A 415 -1.36 -1.10 -0.34
N ALA A 416 -1.02 -0.14 0.52
CA ALA A 416 -1.39 -0.17 1.93
C ALA A 416 -1.46 1.25 2.50
N LEU A 417 -2.01 1.37 3.71
CA LEU A 417 -1.95 2.56 4.55
C LEU A 417 -0.93 2.32 5.69
N PRO A 418 -0.38 3.37 6.31
CA PRO A 418 0.69 3.24 7.29
C PRO A 418 0.20 2.82 8.68
N TYR A 419 -0.77 1.90 8.77
CA TYR A 419 -1.22 1.36 10.06
C TYR A 419 -0.05 0.63 10.75
N PRO A 420 0.07 0.72 12.10
CA PRO A 420 1.17 0.07 12.82
C PRO A 420 1.33 -1.42 12.47
N VAL A 421 0.22 -2.17 12.48
CA VAL A 421 0.23 -3.60 12.10
C VAL A 421 0.68 -3.80 10.64
N THR A 422 0.27 -2.94 9.71
CA THR A 422 0.70 -3.01 8.30
C THR A 422 2.20 -2.80 8.18
N LEU A 423 2.76 -1.80 8.86
CA LEU A 423 4.20 -1.53 8.84
C LEU A 423 4.99 -2.73 9.39
N ASP A 424 4.55 -3.32 10.50
CA ASP A 424 5.19 -4.49 11.10
C ASP A 424 5.15 -5.71 10.17
N ARG A 425 4.00 -5.96 9.52
CA ARG A 425 3.87 -7.07 8.56
C ARG A 425 4.73 -6.85 7.33
N LEU A 426 4.75 -5.65 6.76
CA LEU A 426 5.58 -5.32 5.60
C LEU A 426 7.08 -5.48 5.92
N LEU A 427 7.52 -5.01 7.08
CA LEU A 427 8.91 -5.17 7.51
C LEU A 427 9.30 -6.65 7.65
N ALA A 428 8.45 -7.46 8.27
CA ALA A 428 8.71 -8.90 8.41
C ALA A 428 8.72 -9.61 7.06
N TRP A 429 7.74 -9.29 6.21
CA TRP A 429 7.54 -9.93 4.90
C TRP A 429 8.66 -9.60 3.91
N THR A 430 9.08 -8.33 3.83
CA THR A 430 10.11 -7.89 2.87
C THR A 430 11.46 -8.59 3.08
N ARG A 431 11.81 -8.95 4.32
CA ARG A 431 13.04 -9.71 4.64
C ARG A 431 13.08 -11.10 3.99
N GLY A 432 11.92 -11.70 3.69
CA GLY A 432 11.82 -13.04 3.11
C GLY A 432 11.76 -13.07 1.58
N LEU A 433 11.60 -11.92 0.90
CA LEU A 433 11.36 -11.89 -0.54
C LEU A 433 12.52 -12.39 -1.38
N GLU A 434 13.74 -12.06 -0.98
CA GLU A 434 14.93 -12.43 -1.72
C GLU A 434 15.11 -13.95 -1.77
N ALA A 435 14.97 -14.62 -0.62
CA ALA A 435 15.01 -16.08 -0.48
C ALA A 435 13.88 -16.76 -1.29
N LYS A 436 12.77 -16.05 -1.51
CA LYS A 436 11.66 -16.48 -2.36
C LYS A 436 11.92 -16.23 -3.85
N GLY A 437 13.04 -15.63 -4.23
CA GLY A 437 13.37 -15.29 -5.62
C GLY A 437 12.56 -14.13 -6.18
N ILE A 438 11.98 -13.27 -5.33
CA ILE A 438 11.19 -12.09 -5.74
C ILE A 438 11.98 -10.83 -5.42
N ALA A 439 12.09 -9.90 -6.37
CA ALA A 439 12.72 -8.61 -6.17
C ALA A 439 11.70 -7.60 -5.63
N LEU A 440 11.96 -7.02 -4.46
CA LEU A 440 11.24 -5.84 -4.00
C LEU A 440 11.69 -4.62 -4.81
N ALA A 441 10.78 -3.99 -5.53
CA ALA A 441 11.08 -2.93 -6.49
C ALA A 441 10.32 -1.63 -6.15
N PRO A 442 10.89 -0.45 -6.47
CA PRO A 442 10.10 0.79 -6.52
C PRO A 442 9.04 0.72 -7.62
N VAL A 443 7.98 1.51 -7.51
CA VAL A 443 6.85 1.41 -8.47
C VAL A 443 7.27 1.80 -9.88
N SER A 444 8.21 2.74 -10.03
CA SER A 444 8.79 3.14 -11.32
C SER A 444 9.42 1.97 -12.09
N ALA A 445 9.98 0.97 -11.39
CA ALA A 445 10.57 -0.22 -12.01
C ALA A 445 9.52 -1.23 -12.56
N ILE A 446 8.24 -1.01 -12.25
CA ILE A 446 7.10 -1.78 -12.75
C ILE A 446 6.31 -1.00 -13.82
N ALA A 447 6.56 0.30 -13.96
CA ALA A 447 5.85 1.17 -14.90
C ALA A 447 5.81 0.57 -16.33
N ASN A 448 4.63 0.64 -16.96
CA ASN A 448 4.32 0.11 -18.29
C ASN A 448 4.52 -1.41 -18.49
N ARG A 449 4.79 -2.20 -17.43
CA ARG A 449 4.98 -3.66 -17.54
C ARG A 449 3.70 -4.46 -17.37
N GLN A 450 2.66 -3.86 -16.80
CA GLN A 450 1.37 -4.50 -16.60
C GLN A 450 0.46 -4.27 -17.81
N THR A 451 -0.38 -5.24 -18.17
CA THR A 451 -1.38 -5.07 -19.24
C THR A 451 -2.72 -4.68 -18.62
N PRO A 452 -3.16 -3.41 -18.71
CA PRO A 452 -4.50 -3.02 -18.28
C PRO A 452 -5.53 -3.57 -19.26
N GLU A 453 -6.62 -4.06 -18.69
CA GLU A 453 -7.82 -4.56 -19.40
C GLU A 453 -8.59 -3.44 -20.10
#